data_AF-J9GCE8-F1
#
_entry.id   AF-J9GCE8-F1
#
_cell.length_a   1.000
_cell.length_b   1.000
_cell.length_c   1.000
_cell.angle_alpha   90.00
_cell.angle_beta   90.00
_cell.angle_gamma   90.00
#
_symmetry.space_group_name_H-M   'P 1'
#
loop_
_entity.id
_entity.type
_entity.pdbx_description
1 polymer ?
#
loop_
_entity_poly.entity_id
_entity_poly.type
_entity_poly.pdbx_seq_one_letter_code
_entity_poly.pdbx_strand_id
1 'polypeptide(L)'
;MIFKNTKDMKAIKILAVLAMVMFVIAEVGDGIRGFKDGWNEADEQAVLKMHAPFTLNLKAENALVLDTLKNQADGKSLPYVMDRAEVDGLTYPAWYGWGWLLIIPFALLYLYGFYCVVRVILSVSRGEVFTQENVRRMRFFAYPVMVGAFVLELHQWMLYDYMASQVMLEGYRVASYTLKNPLFCYVMLALFTEIFAAGVKLKEEQDLTI
;
A
#
# COMPACT_ATOMS: atom_id res chain seq x y z
N MET A 1 -14.54 -34.81 24.58
CA MET A 1 -13.45 -35.58 23.95
C MET A 1 -13.89 -35.96 22.54
N ILE A 2 -13.73 -35.05 21.56
CA ILE A 2 -14.22 -35.24 20.20
C ILE A 2 -13.03 -35.69 19.35
N PHE A 3 -13.09 -36.90 18.82
CA PHE A 3 -12.17 -37.39 17.79
C PHE A 3 -12.28 -36.45 16.58
N LYS A 4 -11.39 -35.45 16.53
CA LYS A 4 -11.21 -34.58 15.37
C LYS A 4 -10.72 -35.48 14.22
N ASN A 5 -11.60 -35.72 13.26
CA ASN A 5 -11.38 -36.63 12.14
C ASN A 5 -10.01 -36.37 11.50
N THR A 6 -9.15 -37.39 11.43
CA THR A 6 -7.74 -37.24 10.98
C THR A 6 -7.65 -36.72 9.55
N LYS A 7 -8.71 -36.89 8.74
CA LYS A 7 -8.85 -36.35 7.40
C LYS A 7 -8.98 -34.82 7.39
N ASP A 8 -9.80 -34.25 8.27
CA ASP A 8 -10.04 -32.80 8.35
C ASP A 8 -8.78 -32.07 8.84
N MET A 9 -8.06 -32.68 9.77
CA MET A 9 -6.79 -32.14 10.26
C MET A 9 -5.68 -32.18 9.20
N LYS A 10 -5.69 -33.19 8.31
CA LYS A 10 -4.78 -33.22 7.14
C LYS A 10 -5.16 -32.16 6.10
N ALA A 11 -6.45 -31.98 5.83
CA ALA A 11 -6.95 -30.97 4.90
C ALA A 11 -6.58 -29.54 5.36
N ILE A 12 -6.77 -29.23 6.65
CA ILE A 12 -6.40 -27.93 7.24
C ILE A 12 -4.87 -27.69 7.12
N LYS A 13 -4.05 -28.71 7.36
CA LYS A 13 -2.59 -28.61 7.21
C LYS A 13 -2.18 -28.34 5.76
N ILE A 14 -2.79 -29.03 4.80
CA ILE A 14 -2.55 -28.81 3.36
C ILE A 14 -2.96 -27.39 2.96
N LEU A 15 -4.14 -26.94 3.39
CA LEU A 15 -4.61 -25.57 3.18
C LEU A 15 -3.67 -24.52 3.79
N ALA A 16 -3.18 -24.75 5.01
CA ALA A 16 -2.22 -23.85 5.66
C ALA A 16 -0.89 -23.76 4.90
N VAL A 17 -0.37 -24.89 4.41
CA VAL A 17 0.87 -24.92 3.60
C VAL A 17 0.64 -24.24 2.25
N LEU A 18 -0.48 -24.49 1.59
CA LEU A 18 -0.85 -23.81 0.35
C LEU A 18 -0.99 -22.30 0.54
N ALA A 19 -1.68 -21.87 1.60
CA ALA A 19 -1.81 -20.45 1.95
C ALA A 19 -0.44 -19.82 2.22
N MET A 20 0.46 -20.52 2.92
CA MET A 20 1.83 -20.06 3.17
C MET A 20 2.62 -19.92 1.87
N VAL A 21 2.56 -20.92 0.98
CA VAL A 21 3.28 -20.89 -0.31
C VAL A 21 2.77 -19.74 -1.17
N MET A 22 1.45 -19.58 -1.27
CA MET A 22 0.83 -18.47 -2.01
C MET A 22 1.23 -17.11 -1.43
N PHE A 23 1.21 -16.98 -0.09
CA PHE A 23 1.63 -15.76 0.60
C PHE A 23 3.10 -15.43 0.34
N VAL A 24 4.00 -16.41 0.43
CA VAL A 24 5.42 -16.22 0.14
C VAL A 24 5.65 -15.80 -1.30
N ILE A 25 5.02 -16.48 -2.26
CA ILE A 25 5.20 -16.17 -3.69
C ILE A 25 4.72 -14.75 -4.01
N ALA A 26 3.55 -14.35 -3.49
CA ALA A 26 2.99 -13.02 -3.71
C ALA A 26 3.86 -11.94 -3.06
N GLU A 27 4.08 -12.03 -1.75
CA GLU A 27 4.72 -10.98 -0.97
C GLU A 27 6.22 -10.84 -1.24
N VAL A 28 6.95 -11.96 -1.35
CA VAL A 28 8.38 -11.92 -1.66
C VAL A 28 8.60 -11.55 -3.13
N GLY A 29 7.73 -12.03 -4.03
CA GLY A 29 7.78 -11.68 -5.44
C GLY A 29 7.59 -10.19 -5.67
N ASP A 30 6.54 -9.61 -5.09
CA ASP A 30 6.25 -8.19 -5.20
C ASP A 30 7.26 -7.33 -4.43
N GLY A 31 7.76 -7.80 -3.28
CA GLY A 31 8.85 -7.13 -2.56
C GLY A 31 10.16 -7.05 -3.36
N ILE A 32 10.56 -8.13 -4.04
CA ILE A 32 11.76 -8.13 -4.90
C ILE A 32 11.56 -7.25 -6.13
N ARG A 33 10.37 -7.29 -6.75
CA ARG A 33 10.03 -6.43 -7.89
C ARG A 33 10.09 -4.95 -7.49
N GLY A 34 9.41 -4.57 -6.42
CA GLY A 34 9.41 -3.20 -5.93
C GLY A 34 10.80 -2.71 -5.55
N PHE A 35 11.65 -3.56 -4.97
CA PHE A 35 13.05 -3.22 -4.73
C PHE A 35 13.84 -3.00 -6.03
N LYS A 36 13.66 -3.90 -7.01
CA LYS A 36 14.34 -3.80 -8.31
C LYS A 36 13.90 -2.56 -9.09
N ASP A 37 12.61 -2.27 -9.09
CA ASP A 37 12.03 -1.10 -9.75
C ASP A 37 12.59 0.18 -9.08
N GLY A 38 12.61 0.24 -7.75
CA GLY A 38 13.20 1.37 -7.02
C GLY A 38 14.71 1.51 -7.25
N TRP A 39 15.45 0.41 -7.40
CA TRP A 39 16.88 0.45 -7.73
C TRP A 39 17.14 0.97 -9.14
N ASN A 40 16.37 0.49 -10.11
CA ASN A 40 16.46 0.95 -11.50
C ASN A 40 16.06 2.43 -11.63
N GLU A 41 15.02 2.88 -10.94
CA GLU A 41 14.62 4.30 -10.92
C GLU A 41 15.74 5.19 -10.35
N ALA A 42 16.41 4.76 -9.28
CA ALA A 42 17.53 5.51 -8.70
C ALA A 42 18.75 5.57 -9.64
N ASP A 43 19.04 4.48 -10.35
CA ASP A 43 20.15 4.40 -11.32
C ASP A 43 19.86 5.26 -12.56
N GLU A 44 18.65 5.19 -13.11
CA GLU A 44 18.22 6.02 -14.24
C GLU A 44 18.24 7.51 -13.90
N GLN A 45 17.79 7.90 -12.70
CA GLN A 45 17.87 9.28 -12.22
C GLN A 45 19.32 9.76 -12.07
N ALA A 46 20.24 8.88 -11.63
CA ALA A 46 21.66 9.21 -11.52
C ALA A 46 22.33 9.40 -12.90
N VAL A 47 21.92 8.62 -13.92
CA VAL A 47 22.48 8.67 -15.28
C VAL A 47 21.96 9.87 -16.07
N LEU A 48 20.66 10.19 -15.97
CA LEU A 48 20.05 11.24 -16.80
C LEU A 48 20.28 12.67 -16.29
N LYS A 49 20.71 12.88 -15.03
CA LYS A 49 20.73 14.21 -14.36
C LYS A 49 19.42 15.01 -14.51
N MET A 50 18.34 14.36 -14.93
CA MET A 50 17.01 14.95 -15.06
C MET A 50 16.28 14.70 -13.76
N HIS A 51 15.63 15.75 -13.24
CA HIS A 51 14.64 15.54 -12.21
C HIS A 51 13.52 14.73 -12.87
N ALA A 52 13.18 13.56 -12.33
CA ALA A 52 12.09 12.78 -12.89
C ALA A 52 10.84 13.67 -12.95
N PRO A 53 10.20 13.85 -14.12
CA PRO A 53 9.13 14.82 -14.26
C PRO A 53 7.97 14.41 -13.35
N PHE A 54 7.50 15.35 -12.53
CA PHE A 54 6.42 15.05 -11.59
C PHE A 54 5.08 15.19 -12.30
N THR A 55 4.26 14.15 -12.19
CA THR A 55 2.94 14.12 -12.81
C THR A 55 1.90 14.81 -11.92
N LEU A 56 1.30 15.89 -12.43
CA LEU A 56 0.17 16.58 -11.82
C LEU A 56 -1.12 16.26 -12.59
N ASN A 57 -2.19 15.98 -11.86
CA ASN A 57 -3.51 15.85 -12.46
C ASN A 57 -4.14 17.24 -12.58
N LEU A 58 -4.77 17.52 -13.70
CA LEU A 58 -5.37 18.82 -14.01
C LEU A 58 -6.90 18.69 -14.12
N LYS A 59 -7.59 19.77 -13.75
CA LYS A 59 -9.02 19.94 -13.91
C LYS A 59 -9.28 21.31 -14.53
N ALA A 60 -9.96 21.33 -15.67
CA ALA A 60 -10.32 22.57 -16.35
C ALA A 60 -11.18 23.45 -15.43
N GLU A 61 -10.80 24.71 -15.24
CA GLU A 61 -11.44 25.58 -14.27
C GLU A 61 -12.80 26.08 -14.76
N ASN A 62 -12.93 26.33 -16.07
CA ASN A 62 -14.18 26.55 -16.79
C ASN A 62 -13.87 26.38 -18.29
N ALA A 63 -14.80 25.83 -19.09
CA ALA A 63 -14.64 25.54 -20.52
C ALA A 63 -14.47 26.79 -21.44
N LEU A 64 -14.02 27.93 -20.91
CA LEU A 64 -13.98 29.23 -21.60
C LEU A 64 -12.65 29.53 -22.30
N VAL A 65 -11.59 28.75 -22.05
CA VAL A 65 -10.36 28.77 -22.86
C VAL A 65 -9.89 27.33 -23.05
N LEU A 66 -10.57 26.56 -23.91
CA LEU A 66 -9.93 25.35 -24.44
C LEU A 66 -8.85 25.83 -25.40
N ASP A 67 -7.60 25.49 -25.10
CA ASP A 67 -6.54 25.61 -26.08
C ASP A 67 -6.93 24.82 -27.33
N THR A 68 -6.49 25.31 -28.49
CA THR A 68 -6.86 24.73 -29.78
C THR A 68 -5.66 24.14 -30.50
N LEU A 69 -5.78 22.89 -30.91
CA LEU A 69 -4.85 22.25 -31.83
C LEU A 69 -5.28 22.56 -33.26
N LYS A 70 -4.32 22.83 -34.14
CA LYS A 70 -4.62 22.93 -35.57
C LYS A 70 -4.61 21.54 -36.19
N ASN A 71 -5.71 21.16 -36.81
CA ASN A 71 -5.72 19.97 -37.65
C ASN A 71 -4.85 20.21 -38.89
N GLN A 72 -3.86 19.35 -39.12
CA GLN A 72 -2.97 19.47 -40.28
C GLN A 72 -3.67 19.20 -41.62
N ALA A 73 -4.78 18.46 -41.63
CA ALA A 73 -5.47 18.08 -42.87
C ALA A 73 -6.33 19.20 -43.46
N ASP A 74 -7.03 19.95 -42.63
CA ASP A 74 -8.05 20.93 -43.02
C ASP A 74 -7.91 22.28 -42.30
N GLY A 75 -6.85 22.46 -41.50
CA GLY A 75 -6.49 23.75 -40.87
C GLY A 75 -7.43 24.22 -39.76
N LYS A 76 -8.46 23.44 -39.41
CA LYS A 76 -9.44 23.79 -38.39
C LYS A 76 -8.86 23.69 -36.99
N SER A 77 -9.25 24.63 -36.12
CA SER A 77 -8.92 24.62 -34.69
C SER A 77 -9.82 23.64 -33.94
N LEU A 78 -9.22 22.62 -33.34
CA LEU A 78 -9.88 21.61 -32.51
C LEU A 78 -9.59 21.89 -31.04
N PRO A 79 -10.62 22.10 -30.20
CA PRO A 79 -10.41 22.38 -28.79
C PRO A 79 -9.97 21.10 -28.04
N TYR A 80 -9.02 21.20 -27.10
CA TYR A 80 -8.57 20.07 -26.27
C TYR A 80 -8.59 20.40 -24.77
N VAL A 81 -8.60 19.34 -23.94
CA VAL A 81 -8.49 19.42 -22.48
C VAL A 81 -7.33 18.55 -22.04
N MET A 82 -6.43 19.08 -21.21
CA MET A 82 -5.39 18.29 -20.55
C MET A 82 -5.88 17.74 -19.21
N ASP A 83 -5.68 16.44 -19.00
CA ASP A 83 -5.96 15.74 -17.74
C ASP A 83 -4.70 15.55 -16.89
N ARG A 84 -3.53 15.53 -17.54
CA ARG A 84 -2.24 15.25 -16.92
C ARG A 84 -1.16 16.16 -17.49
N ALA A 85 -0.35 16.74 -16.62
CA ALA A 85 0.86 17.46 -16.99
C ALA A 85 2.07 16.87 -16.27
N GLU A 86 3.14 16.67 -17.02
CA GLU A 86 4.44 16.27 -16.51
C GLU A 86 5.32 17.51 -16.45
N VAL A 87 5.77 17.88 -15.26
CA VAL A 87 6.56 19.10 -15.04
C VAL A 87 7.95 18.71 -14.57
N ASP A 88 8.95 19.12 -15.34
CA ASP A 88 10.38 18.98 -15.00
C ASP A 88 10.88 20.25 -14.29
N GLY A 89 11.93 20.12 -13.47
CA GLY A 89 12.59 21.23 -12.77
C GLY A 89 11.91 21.69 -11.48
N LEU A 90 10.95 20.92 -10.95
CA LEU A 90 10.32 21.23 -9.67
C LEU A 90 11.31 21.08 -8.50
N THR A 91 11.22 21.99 -7.54
CA THR A 91 12.06 21.93 -6.35
C THR A 91 11.46 20.94 -5.37
N TYR A 92 12.23 19.94 -4.97
CA TYR A 92 11.83 19.01 -3.92
C TYR A 92 11.97 19.64 -2.54
N PRO A 93 11.04 19.40 -1.61
CA PRO A 93 11.14 19.95 -0.28
C PRO A 93 12.28 19.27 0.50
N ALA A 94 12.95 20.02 1.38
CA ALA A 94 14.08 19.51 2.17
C ALA A 94 13.73 18.27 3.01
N TRP A 95 12.46 18.11 3.40
CA TRP A 95 11.97 16.95 4.16
C TRP A 95 11.78 15.69 3.30
N TYR A 96 11.74 15.79 1.96
CA TYR A 96 11.59 14.63 1.07
C TYR A 96 12.67 13.57 1.32
N GLY A 97 13.90 14.03 1.60
CA GLY A 97 15.02 13.18 1.94
C GLY A 97 14.84 12.37 3.24
N TRP A 98 14.02 12.84 4.18
CA TRP A 98 13.80 12.12 5.45
C TRP A 98 13.04 10.81 5.27
N GLY A 99 12.26 10.66 4.19
CA GLY A 99 11.59 9.39 3.86
C GLY A 99 12.58 8.22 3.75
N TRP A 100 13.80 8.47 3.28
CA TRP A 100 14.85 7.45 3.15
C TRP A 100 15.31 6.86 4.49
N LEU A 101 15.28 7.65 5.57
CA LEU A 101 15.64 7.19 6.91
C LEU A 101 14.63 6.17 7.47
N LEU A 102 13.39 6.22 6.99
CA LEU A 102 12.32 5.32 7.44
C LEU A 102 12.39 3.93 6.76
N ILE A 103 13.19 3.76 5.71
CA ILE A 103 13.29 2.48 4.97
C ILE A 103 13.78 1.35 5.89
N ILE A 104 14.82 1.60 6.68
CA ILE A 104 15.41 0.59 7.57
C ILE A 104 14.39 0.10 8.63
N PRO A 105 13.73 0.98 9.41
CA PRO A 105 12.74 0.52 10.39
C PRO A 105 11.53 -0.14 9.73
N PHE A 106 11.06 0.33 8.57
CA PHE A 106 9.99 -0.34 7.83
C PHE A 106 10.40 -1.73 7.33
N ALA A 107 11.63 -1.90 6.85
CA ALA A 107 12.15 -3.20 6.43
C ALA A 107 12.23 -4.20 7.60
N LEU A 108 12.67 -3.74 8.78
CA LEU A 108 12.70 -4.57 10.00
C LEU A 108 11.28 -4.95 10.46
N LEU A 109 10.35 -3.99 10.42
CA LEU A 109 8.93 -4.25 10.72
C LEU A 109 8.33 -5.25 9.73
N TYR A 110 8.66 -5.15 8.45
CA TYR A 110 8.19 -6.06 7.42
C TYR A 110 8.70 -7.50 7.65
N LEU A 111 10.01 -7.67 7.91
CA LEU A 111 10.60 -8.99 8.23
C LEU A 111 9.98 -9.60 9.49
N TYR A 112 9.80 -8.80 10.53
CA TYR A 112 9.16 -9.28 11.76
C TYR A 112 7.67 -9.61 11.54
N GLY A 113 6.97 -8.80 10.74
CA GLY A 113 5.59 -9.05 10.32
C GLY A 113 5.44 -10.39 9.60
N PHE A 114 6.36 -10.69 8.67
CA PHE A 114 6.41 -11.98 7.99
C PHE A 114 6.59 -13.15 8.97
N TYR A 115 7.51 -13.00 9.94
CA TYR A 115 7.66 -13.99 11.02
C TYR A 115 6.36 -14.19 11.83
N CYS A 116 5.65 -13.12 12.16
CA CYS A 116 4.36 -13.20 12.86
C CYS A 116 3.32 -14.02 12.07
N VAL A 117 3.18 -13.75 10.76
CA VAL A 117 2.24 -14.46 9.89
C VAL A 117 2.58 -15.96 9.82
N VAL A 118 3.84 -16.31 9.60
CA VAL A 118 4.29 -17.71 9.57
C VAL A 118 3.95 -18.42 10.88
N ARG A 119 4.22 -17.78 12.03
CA ARG A 119 3.90 -18.36 13.35
C ARG A 119 2.40 -18.56 13.55
N VAL A 120 1.55 -17.63 13.07
CA VAL A 120 0.10 -17.76 13.14
C VAL A 120 -0.39 -18.92 12.27
N ILE A 121 0.09 -19.05 11.03
CA ILE A 121 -0.25 -20.16 10.13
C ILE A 121 0.14 -21.51 10.75
N LEU A 122 1.34 -21.59 11.35
CA LEU A 122 1.78 -22.80 12.04
C LEU A 122 0.91 -23.15 13.26
N SER A 123 0.46 -22.17 14.04
CA SER A 123 -0.50 -22.42 15.13
C SER A 123 -1.85 -22.93 14.61
N VAL A 124 -2.36 -22.35 13.52
CA VAL A 124 -3.60 -22.80 12.87
C VAL A 124 -3.48 -24.24 12.38
N SER A 125 -2.34 -24.59 11.77
CA SER A 125 -2.05 -25.97 11.31
C SER A 125 -2.00 -27.01 12.44
N ARG A 126 -1.67 -26.57 13.66
CA ARG A 126 -1.65 -27.39 14.88
C ARG A 126 -3.04 -27.48 15.54
N GLY A 127 -4.02 -26.74 15.05
CA GLY A 127 -5.38 -26.69 15.60
C GLY A 127 -5.56 -25.70 16.75
N GLU A 128 -4.50 -24.97 17.11
CA GLU A 128 -4.48 -23.93 18.15
C GLU A 128 -4.76 -22.56 17.53
N VAL A 129 -5.95 -22.43 16.93
CA VAL A 129 -6.36 -21.21 16.22
C VAL A 129 -6.55 -20.07 17.22
N PHE A 130 -7.54 -20.22 18.11
CA PHE A 130 -7.94 -19.20 19.08
C PHE A 130 -7.05 -19.22 20.32
N THR A 131 -5.92 -18.53 20.26
CA THR A 131 -5.01 -18.28 21.39
C THR A 131 -4.66 -16.79 21.48
N GLN A 132 -4.48 -16.29 22.70
CA GLN A 132 -4.07 -14.89 22.93
C GLN A 132 -2.71 -14.57 22.30
N GLU A 133 -1.81 -15.56 22.22
CA GLU A 133 -0.54 -15.39 21.53
C GLU A 133 -0.70 -15.09 20.05
N ASN A 134 -1.61 -15.80 19.37
CA ASN A 134 -1.86 -15.58 17.95
C ASN A 134 -2.52 -14.22 17.72
N VAL A 135 -3.45 -13.79 18.59
CA VAL A 135 -4.05 -12.45 18.54
C VAL A 135 -2.97 -11.36 18.65
N ARG A 136 -2.04 -11.50 19.60
CA ARG A 136 -0.94 -10.55 19.77
C ARG A 136 -0.05 -10.49 18.52
N ARG A 137 0.27 -11.64 17.92
CA ARG A 137 1.03 -11.71 16.66
C ARG A 137 0.28 -11.07 15.50
N MET A 138 -1.03 -11.27 15.39
CA MET A 138 -1.86 -10.63 14.37
C MET A 138 -1.92 -9.11 14.53
N ARG A 139 -2.08 -8.59 15.75
CA ARG A 139 -2.05 -7.13 16.03
C ARG A 139 -0.71 -6.50 15.67
N PHE A 140 0.39 -7.18 16.02
CA PHE A 140 1.73 -6.71 15.68
C PHE A 140 1.99 -6.72 14.16
N PHE A 141 1.32 -7.58 13.41
CA PHE A 141 1.38 -7.54 11.95
C PHE A 141 0.45 -6.46 11.37
N ALA A 142 -0.82 -6.46 11.74
CA ALA A 142 -1.85 -5.64 11.11
C ALA A 142 -1.67 -4.14 11.37
N TYR A 143 -1.37 -3.73 12.61
CA TYR A 143 -1.32 -2.30 12.94
C TYR A 143 -0.13 -1.57 12.33
N PRO A 144 1.12 -2.08 12.40
CA PRO A 144 2.25 -1.39 11.76
C PRO A 144 2.09 -1.31 10.24
N VAL A 145 1.51 -2.33 9.60
CA VAL A 145 1.21 -2.30 8.16
C VAL A 145 0.17 -1.22 7.86
N MET A 146 -0.91 -1.13 8.64
CA MET A 146 -1.93 -0.09 8.49
C MET A 146 -1.37 1.32 8.70
N VAL A 147 -0.59 1.52 9.77
CA VAL A 147 0.07 2.80 10.07
C VAL A 147 1.07 3.16 8.97
N GLY A 148 1.86 2.20 8.50
CA GLY A 148 2.80 2.40 7.40
C GLY A 148 2.10 2.84 6.12
N ALA A 149 1.01 2.16 5.73
CA ALA A 149 0.22 2.55 4.58
C ALA A 149 -0.34 3.98 4.70
N PHE A 150 -0.84 4.34 5.88
CA PHE A 150 -1.33 5.69 6.14
C PHE A 150 -0.22 6.75 6.06
N VAL A 151 0.95 6.48 6.65
CA VAL A 151 2.11 7.39 6.61
C VAL A 151 2.60 7.59 5.17
N LEU A 152 2.66 6.52 4.37
CA LEU A 152 3.06 6.60 2.96
C LEU A 152 2.07 7.43 2.13
N GLU A 153 0.76 7.22 2.31
CA GLU A 153 -0.27 8.05 1.66
C GLU A 153 -0.17 9.51 2.07
N LEU A 154 0.01 9.78 3.36
CA LEU A 154 0.15 11.14 3.86
C LEU A 154 1.42 11.81 3.31
N HIS A 155 2.53 11.08 3.19
CA HIS A 155 3.75 11.57 2.58
C HIS A 155 3.56 11.89 1.08
N GLN A 156 2.91 11.01 0.33
CA GLN A 156 2.60 11.23 -1.09
C GLN A 156 1.65 12.41 -1.30
N TRP A 157 0.63 12.53 -0.44
CA TRP A 157 -0.29 13.67 -0.44
C TRP A 157 0.43 14.99 -0.15
N MET A 158 1.26 15.05 0.90
CA MET A 158 2.04 16.25 1.22
C MET A 158 2.99 16.65 0.08
N LEU A 159 3.62 15.67 -0.56
CA LEU A 159 4.50 15.92 -1.69
C LEU A 159 3.70 16.47 -2.88
N TYR A 160 2.56 15.87 -3.20
CA TYR A 160 1.70 16.31 -4.28
C TYR A 160 1.16 17.73 -4.05
N ASP A 161 0.70 18.05 -2.85
CA ASP A 161 0.22 19.38 -2.48
C ASP A 161 1.33 20.44 -2.61
N TYR A 162 2.55 20.10 -2.14
CA TYR A 162 3.71 20.98 -2.28
C TYR A 162 4.09 21.21 -3.75
N MET A 163 4.07 20.17 -4.59
CA MET A 163 4.35 20.30 -6.02
C MET A 163 3.25 21.08 -6.75
N ALA A 164 1.99 20.85 -6.40
CA ALA A 164 0.85 21.59 -6.93
C ALA A 164 0.93 23.09 -6.60
N SER A 165 1.46 23.45 -5.43
CA SER A 165 1.62 24.85 -5.02
C SER A 165 2.66 25.62 -5.86
N GLN A 166 3.59 24.92 -6.51
CA GLN A 166 4.63 25.51 -7.36
C GLN A 166 4.16 25.75 -8.80
N VAL A 167 3.05 25.13 -9.23
CA VAL A 167 2.60 25.13 -10.62
C VAL A 167 1.32 25.92 -10.76
N MET A 168 1.35 26.94 -11.60
CA MET A 168 0.17 27.68 -12.03
C MET A 168 0.03 27.52 -13.55
N LEU A 169 -1.05 26.88 -13.99
CA LEU A 169 -1.45 26.87 -15.41
C LEU A 169 -2.64 27.81 -15.60
N GLU A 170 -2.55 28.66 -16.61
CA GLU A 170 -3.67 29.52 -17.00
C GLU A 170 -4.81 28.64 -17.58
N GLY A 171 -6.04 28.81 -17.08
CA GLY A 171 -7.21 28.02 -17.52
C GLY A 171 -7.40 26.64 -16.87
N TYR A 172 -6.44 26.17 -16.08
CA TYR A 172 -6.50 24.87 -15.41
C TYR A 172 -6.21 24.98 -13.90
N ARG A 173 -6.96 24.23 -13.08
CA ARG A 173 -6.60 23.99 -11.68
C ARG A 173 -5.93 22.63 -11.54
N VAL A 174 -4.96 22.52 -10.63
CA VAL A 174 -4.44 21.22 -10.22
C VAL A 174 -5.53 20.48 -9.46
N ALA A 175 -5.85 19.27 -9.92
CA ALA A 175 -6.85 18.40 -9.30
C ALA A 175 -6.34 17.90 -7.95
N SER A 176 -7.27 17.67 -7.02
CA SER A 176 -6.95 17.11 -5.71
C SER A 176 -6.30 15.74 -5.83
N TYR A 177 -5.38 15.44 -4.92
CA TYR A 177 -4.71 14.16 -4.84
C TYR A 177 -5.73 13.02 -4.65
N THR A 178 -5.59 11.97 -5.45
CA THR A 178 -6.37 10.74 -5.33
C THR A 178 -5.52 9.70 -4.62
N LEU A 179 -6.06 9.12 -3.54
CA LEU A 179 -5.40 8.05 -2.79
C LEU A 179 -5.00 6.91 -3.72
N LYS A 180 -3.72 6.54 -3.71
CA LYS A 180 -3.19 5.46 -4.55
C LYS A 180 -3.43 4.09 -3.92
N ASN A 181 -3.32 4.02 -2.61
CA ASN A 181 -3.47 2.81 -1.83
C ASN A 181 -4.92 2.62 -1.37
N PRO A 182 -5.49 1.41 -1.51
CA PRO A 182 -6.81 1.11 -1.01
C PRO A 182 -6.77 0.99 0.53
N LEU A 183 -6.89 2.12 1.23
CA LEU A 183 -6.99 2.19 2.70
C LEU A 183 -8.03 1.22 3.26
N PHE A 184 -9.07 0.94 2.48
CA PHE A 184 -10.10 -0.04 2.79
C PHE A 184 -9.54 -1.42 3.17
N CYS A 185 -8.56 -1.94 2.43
CA CYS A 185 -7.98 -3.26 2.69
C CYS A 185 -7.26 -3.32 4.05
N TYR A 186 -6.54 -2.25 4.41
CA TYR A 186 -5.84 -2.17 5.69
C TYR A 186 -6.79 -2.02 6.88
N VAL A 187 -7.87 -1.26 6.71
CA VAL A 187 -8.94 -1.17 7.71
C VAL A 187 -9.63 -2.53 7.89
N MET A 188 -9.91 -3.24 6.80
CA MET A 188 -10.46 -4.59 6.86
C MET A 188 -9.52 -5.55 7.62
N LEU A 189 -8.22 -5.50 7.34
CA LEU A 189 -7.23 -6.32 8.05
C LEU A 189 -7.20 -6.05 9.57
N ALA A 190 -7.30 -4.78 9.98
CA ALA A 190 -7.39 -4.41 11.38
C ALA A 190 -8.70 -4.92 12.02
N LEU A 191 -9.83 -4.81 11.32
CA LEU A 191 -11.11 -5.32 11.80
C LEU A 191 -11.13 -6.83 11.97
N PHE A 192 -10.58 -7.59 11.00
CA PHE A 192 -10.43 -9.03 11.12
C PHE A 192 -9.61 -9.42 12.35
N THR A 193 -8.56 -8.65 12.65
CA THR A 193 -7.72 -8.87 13.83
C THR A 193 -8.50 -8.65 15.13
N GLU A 194 -9.35 -7.63 15.21
CA GLU A 194 -10.19 -7.38 16.39
C GLU A 194 -11.34 -8.37 16.54
N ILE A 195 -11.98 -8.77 15.43
CA ILE A 195 -12.99 -9.85 15.43
C ILE A 195 -12.37 -11.13 15.96
N PHE A 196 -11.15 -11.46 15.52
CA PHE A 196 -10.43 -12.61 16.01
C PHE A 196 -10.11 -12.52 17.51
N ALA A 197 -9.67 -11.34 17.98
CA ALA A 197 -9.44 -11.08 19.39
C ALA A 197 -10.71 -11.26 20.25
N ALA A 198 -11.85 -10.75 19.78
CA ALA A 198 -13.15 -10.95 20.43
C ALA A 198 -13.55 -12.45 20.45
N GLY A 199 -13.30 -13.18 19.37
CA GLY A 199 -13.53 -14.63 19.29
C GLY A 199 -12.69 -15.43 20.29
N VAL A 200 -11.43 -15.04 20.53
CA VAL A 200 -10.59 -15.67 21.56
C VAL A 200 -11.15 -15.42 22.96
N LYS A 201 -11.57 -14.18 23.27
CA LYS A 201 -12.15 -13.85 24.58
C LYS A 201 -13.42 -14.65 24.86
N LEU A 202 -14.33 -14.73 23.89
CA LEU A 202 -15.58 -15.50 24.03
C LEU A 202 -15.31 -16.98 24.29
N LYS A 203 -14.29 -17.56 23.63
CA LYS A 203 -13.88 -18.94 23.88
C LYS A 203 -13.35 -19.14 25.29
N GLU A 204 -12.51 -18.23 25.79
CA GLU A 204 -11.98 -18.29 27.16
C GLU A 204 -13.09 -18.18 28.21
N GLU A 205 -14.07 -17.30 28.01
CA GLU A 205 -15.24 -17.17 28.88
C GLU A 205 -16.09 -18.46 28.91
N GLN A 206 -16.27 -19.11 27.74
CA GLN A 206 -16.98 -20.38 27.64
C GLN A 206 -16.23 -21.53 28.33
N ASP A 207 -14.90 -21.60 28.20
CA ASP A 207 -14.08 -22.62 28.86
C ASP A 207 -14.05 -22.44 30.40
N LEU A 208 -14.27 -21.23 30.93
CA LEU A 208 -14.32 -20.92 32.37
C LEU A 208 -15.67 -21.19 33.04
N THR A 209 -16.75 -21.29 32.28
CA THR A 209 -18.12 -21.43 32.81
C THR A 209 -18.54 -22.90 32.96
N ILE A 210 -17.73 -23.84 32.45
CA ILE A 210 -17.94 -25.30 32.51
C ILE A 210 -17.08 -25.89 33.64
#